data_AF-A0A5B7JE41-F1
#
_entry.id   AF-A0A5B7JE41-F1
#
_cell.length_a   1.000
_cell.length_b   1.000
_cell.length_c   1.000
_cell.angle_alpha   90.00
_cell.angle_beta   90.00
_cell.angle_gamma   90.00
#
_symmetry.space_group_name_H-M   'P 1'
#
loop_
_entity.id
_entity.type
_entity.pdbx_description
1 polymer ?
#
loop_
_entity_poly.entity_id
_entity_poly.type
_entity_poly.pdbx_seq_one_letter_code
_entity_poly.pdbx_strand_id
1 'polypeptide(L)'
;MSDRFVLSLGWCKSCLVLNDQLQVTNELPSLNRPVPDFLSVRGAEASQVKLKELRTSLEDADKPLPQLVSCCRTFDQAQALLKMIDLITEKSMQGTVAVTAGRGRGKSAALGLATAAAIHVGLNNIFVTSPSPENLSTFFEFVFKGFDALEYEEQNDYEIIQSTNAEFGDAVVRINVFRDYRQTVQVSVFPVSLSLPS
;
A
#
# COMPACT_ATOMS: atom_id res chain seq x y z
N MET A 1 -3.77 29.09 -20.24
CA MET A 1 -3.38 28.05 -19.26
C MET A 1 -1.89 28.14 -18.87
N SER A 2 -1.04 28.78 -19.69
CA SER A 2 0.41 28.96 -19.50
C SER A 2 0.79 29.82 -18.29
N ASP A 3 0.18 31.00 -18.13
CA ASP A 3 0.70 32.01 -17.20
C ASP A 3 0.46 31.60 -15.74
N ARG A 4 -0.66 30.91 -15.47
CA ARG A 4 -0.97 30.35 -14.15
C ARG A 4 0.04 29.28 -13.73
N PHE A 5 0.55 28.48 -14.68
CA PHE A 5 1.57 27.47 -14.39
C PHE A 5 2.90 28.13 -14.04
N VAL A 6 3.37 29.08 -14.85
CA VAL A 6 4.64 29.80 -14.59
C VAL A 6 4.58 30.58 -13.26
N LEU A 7 3.47 31.24 -12.96
CA LEU A 7 3.29 31.92 -11.67
C LEU A 7 3.25 30.93 -10.49
N SER A 8 2.69 29.73 -10.68
CA SER A 8 2.69 28.69 -9.64
C SER A 8 4.10 28.15 -9.34
N LEU A 9 4.98 28.07 -10.36
CA LEU A 9 6.38 27.72 -10.17
C LEU A 9 7.10 28.81 -9.37
N GLY A 10 6.82 30.08 -9.66
CA GLY A 10 7.31 31.23 -8.91
C GLY A 10 7.00 31.17 -7.40
N TRP A 11 5.84 30.64 -7.00
CA TRP A 11 5.44 30.51 -5.60
C TRP A 11 5.84 29.18 -4.93
N CYS A 12 6.33 28.21 -5.68
CA CYS A 12 6.72 26.91 -5.14
C CYS A 12 8.09 26.99 -4.43
N LYS A 13 8.10 26.77 -3.11
CA LYS A 13 9.33 26.83 -2.28
C LYS A 13 10.36 25.75 -2.62
N SER A 14 9.96 24.72 -3.36
CA SER A 14 10.79 23.57 -3.76
C SER A 14 11.05 23.53 -5.27
N CYS A 15 10.78 24.63 -5.98
CA CYS A 15 11.07 24.75 -7.41
C CYS A 15 12.43 25.43 -7.62
N LEU A 16 13.22 24.89 -8.55
CA LEU A 16 14.50 25.45 -8.98
C LEU A 16 14.46 25.62 -10.50
N VAL A 17 14.87 26.80 -10.97
CA VAL A 17 14.96 27.10 -12.41
C VAL A 17 16.43 27.13 -12.80
N LEU A 18 16.76 26.41 -13.87
CA LEU A 18 18.11 26.24 -14.38
C LEU A 18 18.18 26.74 -15.83
N ASN A 19 19.30 27.34 -16.23
CA ASN A 19 19.58 27.61 -17.63
C ASN A 19 20.15 26.37 -18.36
N ASP A 20 20.41 26.52 -19.66
CA ASP A 20 21.05 25.54 -20.54
C ASP A 20 22.45 25.11 -20.08
N GLN A 21 23.09 25.91 -19.23
CA GLN A 21 24.39 25.62 -18.59
C GLN A 21 24.26 24.99 -17.19
N LEU A 22 23.06 24.57 -16.78
CA LEU A 22 22.76 24.00 -15.46
C LEU A 22 23.05 24.97 -14.29
N GLN A 23 23.03 26.27 -14.53
CA GLN A 23 23.19 27.29 -13.50
C GLN A 23 21.81 27.74 -12.99
N VAL A 24 21.71 27.97 -11.68
CA VAL A 24 20.49 28.47 -11.04
C VAL A 24 20.25 29.91 -11.48
N THR A 25 19.11 30.17 -12.10
CA THR A 25 18.71 31.51 -12.54
C THR A 25 17.62 32.09 -11.64
N ASN A 26 17.75 33.37 -11.32
CA ASN A 26 16.79 34.13 -10.50
C ASN A 26 15.79 34.93 -11.35
N GLU A 27 15.53 34.49 -12.59
CA GLU A 27 14.70 35.21 -13.56
C GLU A 27 13.23 35.37 -13.12
N LEU A 28 12.79 34.60 -12.12
CA LEU A 28 11.51 34.78 -11.44
C LEU A 28 11.74 35.49 -10.10
N PRO A 29 11.21 36.72 -9.87
CA PRO A 29 11.44 37.52 -8.67
C PRO A 29 11.09 36.83 -7.34
N SER A 30 10.17 35.86 -7.38
CA SER A 30 9.67 35.11 -6.23
C SER A 30 10.50 33.87 -5.85
N LEU A 31 11.47 33.48 -6.70
CA LEU A 31 12.36 32.33 -6.51
C LEU A 31 13.70 32.69 -5.83
N ASN A 32 13.93 33.97 -5.52
CA ASN A 32 15.17 34.47 -4.93
C ASN A 32 15.25 34.13 -3.43
N ARG A 33 15.28 32.83 -3.11
CA ARG A 33 15.47 32.32 -1.76
C ARG A 33 16.82 31.62 -1.67
N PRO A 34 17.57 31.81 -0.57
CA PRO A 34 18.73 30.98 -0.31
C PRO A 34 18.29 29.52 -0.30
N VAL A 35 19.06 28.67 -1.01
CA VAL A 35 18.85 27.22 -1.05
C VAL A 35 18.67 26.76 0.40
N PRO A 36 17.51 26.20 0.78
CA PRO A 36 17.34 25.67 2.12
C PRO A 36 18.42 24.63 2.34
N ASP A 37 19.11 24.70 3.47
CA ASP A 37 20.09 23.70 3.88
C ASP A 37 19.45 22.31 3.67
N PHE A 38 20.02 21.50 2.78
CA PHE A 38 19.44 20.26 2.24
C PHE A 38 19.23 19.16 3.32
N LEU A 39 19.51 19.51 4.58
CA LEU A 39 19.47 18.67 5.78
C LEU A 39 18.14 18.79 6.55
N SER A 40 17.04 19.24 5.93
CA SER A 40 15.71 19.12 6.55
C SER A 40 15.12 17.72 6.42
N VAL A 41 15.91 16.71 6.80
CA VAL A 41 15.53 15.31 7.04
C VAL A 41 14.62 15.18 8.27
N ARG A 42 14.37 16.27 9.00
CA ARG A 42 13.61 16.31 10.27
C ARG A 42 12.21 15.68 10.19
N GLY A 43 11.52 15.82 9.07
CA GLY A 43 10.18 15.25 8.89
C GLY A 43 10.19 13.72 8.77
N ALA A 44 11.15 13.17 8.00
CA ALA A 44 11.30 11.74 7.81
C ALA A 44 11.81 11.05 9.09
N GLU A 45 12.71 11.71 9.82
CA GLU A 45 13.23 11.22 11.11
C GLU A 45 12.14 11.07 12.15
N ALA A 46 11.27 12.08 12.34
CA ALA A 46 10.21 12.02 13.34
C ALA A 46 9.22 10.88 13.09
N SER A 47 8.83 10.64 11.83
CA SER A 47 7.97 9.51 11.47
C SER A 47 8.66 8.16 11.63
N GLN A 48 9.97 8.08 11.41
CA GLN A 48 10.74 6.85 11.61
C GLN A 48 10.96 6.52 13.09
N VAL A 49 11.16 7.52 13.94
CA VAL A 49 11.26 7.32 15.40
C VAL A 49 9.97 6.71 15.94
N LYS A 50 8.81 7.29 15.60
CA LYS A 50 7.49 6.74 15.99
C LYS A 50 7.27 5.31 15.52
N LEU A 51 7.74 4.98 14.31
CA LEU A 51 7.63 3.63 13.76
C LEU A 51 8.48 2.65 14.57
N LYS A 52 9.72 3.02 14.94
CA LYS A 52 10.59 2.20 15.78
C LYS A 52 9.97 1.96 17.16
N GLU A 53 9.47 3.02 17.80
CA GLU A 53 8.77 2.91 19.09
C GLU A 53 7.57 1.95 19.01
N LEU A 54 6.76 2.07 17.95
CA LEU A 54 5.61 1.19 17.72
C LEU A 54 6.05 -0.27 17.53
N ARG A 55 7.13 -0.53 16.79
CA ARG A 55 7.67 -1.89 16.62
C ARG A 55 8.10 -2.48 17.95
N THR A 56 8.90 -1.76 18.73
CA THR A 56 9.35 -2.22 20.05
C THR A 56 8.19 -2.47 20.99
N SER A 57 7.12 -1.66 20.94
CA SER A 57 5.92 -1.91 21.75
C SER A 57 5.14 -3.16 21.37
N LEU A 58 5.35 -3.68 20.16
CA LEU A 58 4.63 -4.83 19.62
C LEU A 58 5.52 -6.08 19.51
N GLU A 59 6.78 -6.04 19.93
CA GLU A 59 7.70 -7.19 19.88
C GLU A 59 7.20 -8.36 20.74
N ASP A 60 6.54 -8.06 21.86
CA ASP A 60 5.98 -9.05 22.79
C ASP A 60 4.57 -9.53 22.39
N ALA A 61 3.98 -9.01 21.30
CA ALA A 61 2.65 -9.40 20.85
C ALA A 61 2.66 -10.75 20.11
N ASP A 62 1.53 -11.46 20.16
CA ASP A 62 1.37 -12.73 19.43
C ASP A 62 1.42 -12.55 17.90
N LYS A 63 1.82 -13.61 17.18
CA LYS A 63 1.72 -13.66 15.71
C LYS A 63 0.25 -13.41 15.31
N PRO A 64 -0.04 -12.63 14.23
CA PRO A 64 0.86 -12.18 13.16
C PRO A 64 1.36 -10.72 13.29
N LEU A 65 1.07 -10.04 14.41
CA LEU A 65 1.24 -8.58 14.53
C LEU A 65 2.69 -8.11 14.38
N PRO A 66 3.69 -8.66 15.10
CA PRO A 66 5.07 -8.19 15.01
C PRO A 66 5.65 -8.37 13.59
N GLN A 67 5.38 -9.51 12.96
CA GLN A 67 5.90 -9.86 11.64
C GLN A 67 5.40 -8.87 10.57
N LEU A 68 4.11 -8.57 10.56
CA LEU A 68 3.51 -7.72 9.53
C LEU A 68 3.83 -6.23 9.74
N VAL A 69 3.92 -5.76 10.99
CA VAL A 69 4.32 -4.37 11.29
C VAL A 69 5.79 -4.14 10.92
N SER A 70 6.65 -5.17 11.01
CA SER A 70 8.03 -5.09 10.54
C SER A 70 8.13 -4.82 9.02
N CYS A 71 7.14 -5.26 8.25
CA CYS A 71 7.07 -5.05 6.79
C CYS A 71 6.65 -3.63 6.38
N CYS A 72 6.05 -2.87 7.31
CA CYS A 72 5.57 -1.52 7.07
C CYS A 72 6.71 -0.50 7.01
N ARG A 73 6.69 0.40 6.01
CA ARG A 73 7.75 1.40 5.82
C ARG A 73 7.47 2.74 6.52
N THR A 74 6.20 3.03 6.77
CA THR A 74 5.77 4.29 7.39
C THR A 74 4.88 4.02 8.60
N PHE A 75 4.86 4.96 9.54
CA PHE A 75 4.00 4.90 10.72
C PHE A 75 2.51 4.84 10.34
N ASP A 76 2.08 5.63 9.35
CA ASP A 76 0.69 5.64 8.87
C ASP A 76 0.26 4.27 8.31
N GLN A 77 1.15 3.58 7.58
CA GLN A 77 0.88 2.24 7.08
C GLN A 77 0.71 1.24 8.23
N ALA A 78 1.59 1.30 9.24
CA ALA A 78 1.49 0.43 10.42
C ALA A 78 0.20 0.70 11.21
N GLN A 79 -0.16 1.96 11.43
CA GLN A 79 -1.39 2.32 12.13
C GLN A 79 -2.65 1.86 11.37
N ALA A 80 -2.66 2.00 10.04
CA ALA A 80 -3.77 1.49 9.22
C ALA A 80 -3.86 -0.03 9.31
N LEU A 81 -2.73 -0.73 9.27
CA LEU A 81 -2.66 -2.18 9.40
C LEU A 81 -3.22 -2.67 10.75
N LEU A 82 -2.78 -2.06 11.86
CA LEU A 82 -3.27 -2.41 13.20
C LEU A 82 -4.79 -2.29 13.30
N LYS A 83 -5.36 -1.16 12.86
CA LYS A 83 -6.81 -0.95 12.87
C LYS A 83 -7.57 -1.97 12.02
N MET A 84 -6.99 -2.41 10.90
CA MET A 84 -7.60 -3.43 10.05
C MET A 84 -7.55 -4.80 10.72
N ILE A 85 -6.43 -5.16 11.36
CA ILE A 85 -6.29 -6.42 12.10
C ILE A 85 -7.23 -6.47 13.31
N ASP A 86 -7.34 -5.38 14.06
CA ASP A 86 -8.27 -5.26 15.19
C ASP A 86 -9.70 -5.53 14.73
N LEU A 87 -10.12 -4.94 13.60
CA LEU A 87 -11.46 -5.17 13.04
C LEU A 87 -11.64 -6.60 12.50
N ILE A 88 -10.60 -7.19 11.92
CA ILE A 88 -10.64 -8.58 11.41
C ILE A 88 -10.79 -9.58 12.57
N THR A 89 -10.16 -9.30 13.71
CA THR A 89 -10.18 -10.17 14.90
C THR A 89 -11.40 -9.91 15.79
N GLU A 90 -12.07 -8.77 15.61
CA GLU A 90 -13.30 -8.44 16.33
C GLU A 90 -14.42 -9.44 16.00
N LYS A 91 -15.18 -9.89 17.01
CA LYS A 91 -16.30 -10.84 16.84
C LYS A 91 -17.55 -10.22 16.22
N SER A 92 -17.43 -9.10 15.51
CA SER A 92 -18.55 -8.45 14.85
C SER A 92 -18.84 -9.11 13.50
N MET A 93 -20.11 -9.40 13.23
CA MET A 93 -20.55 -9.91 11.93
C MET A 93 -20.45 -8.87 10.81
N GLN A 94 -20.34 -7.58 11.16
CA GLN A 94 -20.28 -6.47 10.22
C GLN A 94 -19.27 -5.43 10.69
N GLY A 95 -18.26 -5.17 9.86
CA GLY A 95 -17.27 -4.12 10.07
C GLY A 95 -16.92 -3.50 8.72
N THR A 96 -16.85 -2.17 8.65
CA THR A 96 -16.44 -1.45 7.45
C THR A 96 -15.29 -0.52 7.80
N VAL A 97 -14.16 -0.67 7.12
CA VAL A 97 -13.00 0.21 7.25
C VAL A 97 -12.77 0.91 5.93
N ALA A 98 -12.74 2.24 5.97
CA ALA A 98 -12.46 3.07 4.82
C ALA A 98 -11.06 3.68 4.93
N VAL A 99 -10.12 3.21 4.10
CA VAL A 99 -8.75 3.74 4.06
C VAL A 99 -8.65 4.88 3.04
N THR A 100 -8.61 6.11 3.52
CA THR A 100 -8.45 7.32 2.68
C THR A 100 -7.02 7.83 2.72
N ALA A 101 -6.47 8.15 1.55
CA ALA A 101 -5.11 8.69 1.40
C ALA A 101 -4.92 9.24 -0.02
N GLY A 102 -3.94 10.13 -0.20
CA GLY A 102 -3.52 10.59 -1.53
C GLY A 102 -2.95 9.48 -2.41
N ARG A 103 -2.80 9.76 -3.70
CA ARG A 103 -2.14 8.84 -4.66
C ARG A 103 -0.72 8.52 -4.20
N GLY A 104 -0.30 7.27 -4.35
CA GLY A 104 1.07 6.82 -4.05
C GLY A 104 1.43 6.69 -2.57
N ARG A 105 0.47 6.80 -1.64
CA ARG A 105 0.73 6.73 -0.18
C ARG A 105 0.70 5.31 0.43
N GLY A 106 0.71 4.25 -0.39
CA GLY A 106 0.84 2.87 0.10
C GLY A 106 -0.46 2.20 0.58
N LYS A 107 -1.64 2.59 0.08
CA LYS A 107 -2.92 1.96 0.45
C LYS A 107 -2.99 0.48 0.06
N SER A 108 -2.65 0.15 -1.19
CA SER A 108 -2.63 -1.24 -1.66
C SER A 108 -1.66 -2.10 -0.84
N ALA A 109 -0.53 -1.52 -0.44
CA ALA A 109 0.45 -2.20 0.41
C ALA A 109 -0.07 -2.50 1.82
N ALA A 110 -0.78 -1.57 2.44
CA ALA A 110 -1.42 -1.79 3.74
C ALA A 110 -2.52 -2.87 3.65
N LEU A 111 -3.34 -2.83 2.60
CA LEU A 111 -4.40 -3.82 2.36
C LEU A 111 -3.85 -5.22 2.06
N GLY A 112 -2.73 -5.31 1.34
CA GLY A 112 -2.05 -6.58 1.08
C GLY A 112 -1.58 -7.25 2.37
N LEU A 113 -0.89 -6.51 3.24
CA LEU A 113 -0.47 -7.02 4.56
C LEU A 113 -1.66 -7.41 5.44
N ALA A 114 -2.73 -6.61 5.42
CA ALA A 114 -3.96 -6.95 6.16
C ALA A 114 -4.61 -8.23 5.64
N THR A 115 -4.50 -8.52 4.34
CA THR A 115 -5.00 -9.76 3.74
C THR A 115 -4.18 -10.97 4.18
N ALA A 116 -2.85 -10.83 4.27
CA ALA A 116 -2.01 -11.87 4.86
C ALA A 116 -2.38 -12.13 6.33
N ALA A 117 -2.65 -11.08 7.11
CA ALA A 117 -3.16 -11.22 8.47
C ALA A 117 -4.52 -11.95 8.51
N ALA A 118 -5.44 -11.59 7.63
CA ALA A 118 -6.76 -12.23 7.52
C ALA A 118 -6.67 -13.73 7.24
N ILE A 119 -5.75 -14.14 6.36
CA ILE A 119 -5.47 -15.56 6.11
C ILE A 119 -4.94 -16.23 7.37
N HIS A 120 -3.95 -15.63 8.04
CA HIS A 120 -3.38 -16.19 9.28
C HIS A 120 -4.38 -16.31 10.43
N VAL A 121 -5.26 -15.32 10.60
CA VAL A 121 -6.35 -15.34 11.60
C VAL A 121 -7.40 -16.39 11.27
N GLY A 122 -7.58 -16.69 9.99
CA GLY A 122 -8.37 -17.82 9.55
C GLY A 122 -9.59 -17.54 8.71
N LEU A 123 -9.60 -16.42 7.99
CA LEU A 123 -10.68 -16.12 7.08
C LEU A 123 -10.59 -17.02 5.84
N ASN A 124 -11.70 -17.69 5.49
CA ASN A 124 -11.72 -18.69 4.43
C ASN A 124 -11.73 -18.09 3.03
N ASN A 125 -12.65 -17.17 2.75
CA ASN A 125 -12.87 -16.65 1.40
C ASN A 125 -12.75 -15.13 1.40
N ILE A 126 -11.66 -14.63 0.82
CA ILE A 126 -11.39 -13.21 0.69
C ILE A 126 -11.57 -12.81 -0.78
N PHE A 127 -12.46 -11.84 -1.02
CA PHE A 127 -12.69 -11.28 -2.35
C PHE A 127 -12.07 -9.90 -2.48
N VAL A 128 -11.25 -9.72 -3.51
CA VAL A 128 -10.60 -8.46 -3.85
C VAL A 128 -11.24 -7.93 -5.12
N THR A 129 -11.68 -6.67 -5.12
CA THR A 129 -12.30 -6.06 -6.31
C THR A 129 -11.43 -4.93 -6.82
N SER A 130 -11.18 -4.92 -8.13
CA SER A 130 -10.44 -3.87 -8.83
C SER A 130 -11.04 -3.69 -10.24
N PRO A 131 -11.06 -2.46 -10.79
CA PRO A 131 -11.50 -2.23 -12.17
C PRO A 131 -10.64 -2.95 -13.22
N SER A 132 -9.35 -3.17 -12.92
CA SER A 132 -8.42 -3.93 -13.76
C SER A 132 -7.48 -4.77 -12.87
N PRO A 133 -7.15 -6.01 -13.25
CA PRO A 133 -6.29 -6.89 -12.45
C PRO A 133 -4.85 -6.36 -12.34
N GLU A 134 -4.36 -5.60 -13.33
CA GLU A 134 -3.04 -4.93 -13.30
C GLU A 134 -2.82 -4.00 -12.09
N ASN A 135 -3.90 -3.38 -11.58
CA ASN A 135 -3.85 -2.45 -10.45
C ASN A 135 -3.61 -3.17 -9.10
N LEU A 136 -3.65 -4.51 -9.10
CA LEU A 136 -3.44 -5.33 -7.90
C LEU A 136 -2.00 -5.84 -7.76
N SER A 137 -1.09 -5.51 -8.68
CA SER A 137 0.32 -5.91 -8.60
C SER A 137 0.94 -5.58 -7.23
N THR A 138 0.88 -4.31 -6.80
CA THR A 138 1.38 -3.89 -5.47
C THR A 138 0.59 -4.49 -4.31
N PHE A 139 -0.70 -4.79 -4.50
CA PHE A 139 -1.48 -5.46 -3.47
C PHE A 139 -0.94 -6.87 -3.23
N PHE A 140 -0.78 -7.67 -4.29
CA PHE A 140 -0.29 -9.04 -4.20
C PHE A 140 1.17 -9.12 -3.76
N GLU A 141 2.04 -8.20 -4.22
CA GLU A 141 3.42 -8.09 -3.72
C GLU A 141 3.46 -8.02 -2.18
N PHE A 142 2.56 -7.23 -1.58
CA PHE A 142 2.49 -7.10 -0.13
C PHE A 142 1.74 -8.24 0.57
N VAL A 143 0.88 -8.99 -0.15
CA VAL A 143 0.35 -10.27 0.35
C VAL A 143 1.50 -11.28 0.48
N PHE A 144 2.29 -11.46 -0.57
CA PHE A 144 3.44 -12.38 -0.56
C PHE A 144 4.49 -11.97 0.45
N LYS A 145 4.80 -10.68 0.56
CA LYS A 145 5.70 -10.18 1.61
C LYS A 145 5.17 -10.48 3.03
N GLY A 146 3.86 -10.43 3.22
CA GLY A 146 3.21 -10.82 4.47
C GLY A 146 3.32 -12.32 4.73
N PHE A 147 3.13 -13.15 3.70
CA PHE A 147 3.33 -14.60 3.74
C PHE A 147 4.77 -14.97 4.08
N ASP A 148 5.77 -14.34 3.43
CA ASP A 148 7.18 -14.54 3.74
C ASP A 148 7.48 -14.21 5.22
N ALA A 149 6.94 -13.09 5.72
CA ALA A 149 7.12 -12.70 7.11
C ALA A 149 6.42 -13.66 8.10
N LEU A 150 5.38 -14.36 7.65
CA LEU A 150 4.66 -15.37 8.42
C LEU A 150 5.13 -16.80 8.13
N GLU A 151 6.26 -16.96 7.43
CA GLU A 151 6.87 -18.24 7.12
C GLU A 151 5.92 -19.16 6.33
N TYR A 152 5.19 -18.62 5.36
CA TYR A 152 4.42 -19.38 4.37
C TYR A 152 5.28 -19.64 3.14
N GLU A 153 5.31 -20.88 2.68
CA GLU A 153 6.10 -21.29 1.52
C GLU A 153 5.24 -21.46 0.27
N GLU A 154 5.67 -20.87 -0.85
CA GLU A 154 5.01 -21.10 -2.14
C GLU A 154 5.12 -22.59 -2.53
N GLN A 155 4.07 -23.13 -3.15
CA GLN A 155 3.88 -24.53 -3.54
C GLN A 155 3.70 -25.52 -2.39
N ASN A 156 4.14 -25.19 -1.17
CA ASN A 156 3.98 -26.04 0.02
C ASN A 156 2.78 -25.61 0.88
N ASP A 157 2.58 -24.30 1.09
CA ASP A 157 1.49 -23.74 1.87
C ASP A 157 0.43 -23.04 1.02
N TYR A 158 0.81 -22.53 -0.16
CA TYR A 158 -0.09 -21.84 -1.06
C TYR A 158 0.33 -21.97 -2.54
N GLU A 159 -0.63 -21.78 -3.45
CA GLU A 159 -0.39 -21.72 -4.90
C GLU A 159 -0.97 -20.44 -5.49
N ILE A 160 -0.30 -19.92 -6.51
CA ILE A 160 -0.70 -18.71 -7.24
C ILE A 160 -1.32 -19.13 -8.57
N ILE A 161 -2.52 -18.65 -8.84
CA ILE A 161 -3.22 -18.84 -10.11
C ILE A 161 -3.20 -17.52 -10.87
N GLN A 162 -2.53 -17.53 -12.02
CA GLN A 162 -2.47 -16.42 -12.95
C GLN A 162 -3.58 -16.49 -14.00
N SER A 163 -3.86 -15.36 -14.64
CA SER A 163 -4.82 -15.26 -15.74
C SER A 163 -4.33 -16.02 -16.97
N THR A 164 -5.25 -16.68 -17.67
CA THR A 164 -5.01 -17.27 -19.00
C THR A 164 -5.45 -16.36 -20.15
N ASN A 165 -6.09 -15.22 -19.84
CA ASN A 165 -6.55 -14.27 -20.84
C ASN A 165 -5.41 -13.33 -21.27
N ALA A 166 -5.14 -13.28 -22.59
CA ALA A 166 -4.12 -12.43 -23.20
C ALA A 166 -4.30 -10.93 -22.89
N GLU A 167 -5.52 -10.46 -22.65
CA GLU A 167 -5.80 -9.06 -22.28
C GLU A 167 -5.31 -8.69 -20.88
N PHE A 168 -5.21 -9.67 -19.98
CA PHE A 168 -4.83 -9.46 -18.58
C PHE A 168 -3.39 -9.93 -18.27
N GLY A 169 -2.70 -10.51 -19.25
CA GLY A 169 -1.34 -11.04 -19.09
C GLY A 169 -1.21 -12.02 -17.92
N ASP A 170 -0.04 -12.03 -17.28
CA ASP A 170 0.28 -12.91 -16.14
C ASP A 170 -0.27 -12.39 -14.80
N ALA A 171 -1.36 -11.61 -14.83
CA ALA A 171 -1.93 -11.04 -13.61
C ALA A 171 -2.45 -12.14 -12.68
N VAL A 172 -2.20 -11.98 -11.38
CA VAL A 172 -2.69 -12.90 -10.35
C VAL A 172 -4.20 -12.76 -10.21
N VAL A 173 -4.92 -13.87 -10.38
CA VAL A 173 -6.40 -13.91 -10.30
C VAL A 173 -6.86 -14.59 -9.02
N ARG A 174 -6.12 -15.57 -8.53
CA ARG A 174 -6.46 -16.28 -7.29
C ARG A 174 -5.20 -16.77 -6.58
N ILE A 175 -5.24 -16.80 -5.26
CA ILE A 175 -4.30 -17.51 -4.40
C ILE A 175 -5.10 -18.56 -3.64
N ASN A 176 -4.68 -19.83 -3.70
CA ASN A 176 -5.23 -20.87 -2.84
C ASN A 176 -4.21 -21.16 -1.74
N VAL A 177 -4.65 -21.10 -0.49
CA VAL A 177 -3.83 -21.40 0.69
C VAL A 177 -4.37 -22.67 1.31
N PHE A 178 -3.48 -23.57 1.73
CA PHE A 178 -3.85 -24.91 2.21
C PHE A 178 -2.98 -25.41 3.37
N ARG A 179 -2.20 -24.53 4.01
CA ARG A 179 -1.36 -24.84 5.19
C ARG A 179 -2.10 -25.56 6.31
N ASP A 180 -3.16 -24.96 6.84
CA ASP A 180 -3.99 -25.54 7.90
C ASP A 180 -5.33 -26.05 7.35
N TYR A 181 -5.99 -25.23 6.53
CA TYR A 181 -7.22 -25.54 5.82
C TYR A 181 -7.30 -24.73 4.55
N ARG A 182 -8.26 -25.09 3.68
CA ARG A 182 -8.44 -24.43 2.39
C ARG A 182 -9.00 -23.03 2.56
N GLN A 183 -8.19 -22.05 2.18
CA GLN A 183 -8.55 -20.64 2.12
C GLN A 183 -8.27 -20.12 0.70
N THR A 184 -8.98 -19.07 0.30
CA THR A 184 -8.85 -18.49 -1.02
C THR A 184 -8.84 -16.96 -0.96
N VAL A 185 -7.93 -16.35 -1.71
CA VAL A 185 -7.95 -14.92 -2.04
C VAL A 185 -8.23 -14.83 -3.53
N GLN A 186 -9.38 -14.29 -3.92
CA GLN A 186 -9.79 -14.23 -5.32
C GLN A 186 -10.08 -12.80 -5.76
N VAL A 187 -9.57 -12.45 -6.94
CA VAL A 187 -9.99 -11.24 -7.64
C VAL A 187 -11.38 -11.46 -8.23
N SER A 188 -12.35 -10.68 -7.75
CA SER A 188 -13.64 -10.53 -8.40
C SER A 188 -13.54 -9.35 -9.36
N VAL A 189 -13.54 -9.65 -10.65
CA VAL A 189 -13.73 -8.63 -11.68
C VAL A 189 -15.23 -8.43 -11.80
N PHE A 190 -15.75 -7.28 -11.40
CA PHE A 190 -17.09 -6.91 -11.82
C PHE A 190 -17.06 -6.76 -13.35
N PRO A 191 -17.85 -7.53 -14.12
CA PRO A 191 -18.08 -7.13 -15.50
C PRO A 191 -18.71 -5.74 -15.45
N VAL A 192 -18.10 -4.79 -16.16
CA VAL A 192 -18.70 -3.50 -16.48
C VAL A 192 -19.86 -3.75 -17.43
N SER A 193 -20.95 -4.34 -16.94
CA SER A 193 -22.23 -4.48 -17.62
C SER A 193 -23.31 -4.99 -16.64
N LEU A 194 -23.65 -4.17 -15.65
CA LEU A 194 -25.04 -4.09 -15.20
C LEU A 194 -25.65 -2.87 -15.89
N SER A 195 -25.88 -3.00 -17.20
CA SER A 195 -26.95 -2.21 -17.82
C SER A 195 -28.24 -2.67 -17.16
N LEU A 196 -28.76 -1.83 -16.27
CA LEU A 196 -30.11 -1.98 -15.73
C LEU A 196 -31.07 -2.18 -16.92
N PRO A 197 -31.95 -3.20 -16.91
CA PRO A 197 -33.01 -3.25 -17.89
C PRO A 197 -33.88 -1.99 -17.71
N SER A 198 -34.10 -1.31 -18.83
CA SER A 198 -34.93 -0.12 -19.00
C SER A 198 -36.34 -0.28 -18.43
#